data_AF-A0A9E5SZW0-F1
#
_entry.id   AF-A0A9E5SZW0-F1
#
_cell.length_a   1.000
_cell.length_b   1.000
_cell.length_c   1.000
_cell.angle_alpha   90.00
_cell.angle_beta   90.00
_cell.angle_gamma   90.00
#
_symmetry.space_group_name_H-M   'P 1'
#
loop_
_entity.id
_entity.type
_entity.pdbx_description
1 polymer ?
#
loop_
_entity_poly.entity_id
_entity_poly.type
_entity_poly.pdbx_seq_one_letter_code
_entity_poly.pdbx_strand_id
1 'polypeptide(L)'
;NAFELFSEFGLFLSRVSPNPMSLDDLTSLVFSYFSCRSNVDGARLRDCMVCDRLATNASGSIPKALRIRDPRLKAAIWALEREHRPMKAIKRGYALLYTENCLAYTDYKDKNPVTGEYIISKYPFDLKDDIL
;
A
#
# COMPACT_ATOMS: atom_id res chain seq x y z
N ASN A 1 6.30 -22.21 11.06
CA ASN A 1 7.21 -21.86 9.93
C ASN A 1 6.40 -21.16 8.83
N ALA A 2 7.01 -20.71 7.72
CA ALA A 2 6.28 -19.99 6.66
C ALA A 2 5.17 -20.84 6.00
N PHE A 3 5.41 -22.14 5.80
CA PHE A 3 4.43 -23.04 5.18
C PHE A 3 3.16 -23.20 6.03
N GLU A 4 3.32 -23.44 7.33
CA GLU A 4 2.20 -23.51 8.29
C GLU A 4 1.41 -22.20 8.32
N LEU A 5 2.12 -21.07 8.36
CA LEU A 5 1.52 -19.74 8.40
C LEU A 5 0.55 -19.50 7.23
N PHE A 6 0.96 -19.88 6.03
CA PHE A 6 0.15 -19.72 4.81
C PHE A 6 -0.91 -20.81 4.68
N SER A 7 -0.65 -22.01 5.19
CA SER A 7 -1.64 -23.10 5.24
C SER A 7 -2.80 -22.77 6.17
N GLU A 8 -2.53 -22.22 7.35
CA GLU A 8 -3.55 -21.70 8.26
C GLU A 8 -4.38 -20.58 7.63
N PHE A 9 -3.72 -19.67 6.90
CA PHE A 9 -4.42 -18.61 6.18
C PHE A 9 -5.31 -19.17 5.05
N GLY A 10 -4.84 -20.17 4.30
CA GLY A 10 -5.64 -20.85 3.27
C GLY A 10 -6.88 -21.55 3.85
N LEU A 11 -6.73 -22.21 5.01
CA LEU A 11 -7.84 -22.81 5.75
C LEU A 11 -8.82 -21.77 6.32
N PHE A 12 -8.31 -20.61 6.72
CA PHE A 12 -9.16 -19.48 7.09
C PHE A 12 -9.96 -18.98 5.88
N LEU A 13 -9.29 -18.74 4.75
CA LEU A 13 -9.91 -18.26 3.51
C LEU A 13 -11.03 -19.20 3.03
N SER A 14 -10.83 -20.52 3.06
CA SER A 14 -11.83 -21.49 2.61
C SER A 14 -13.12 -21.47 3.43
N ARG A 15 -13.08 -20.97 4.68
CA ARG A 15 -14.24 -20.84 5.57
C ARG A 15 -14.98 -19.53 5.37
N VAL A 16 -14.26 -18.45 5.06
CA VAL A 16 -14.83 -17.09 4.98
C VAL A 16 -15.15 -16.65 3.55
N SER A 17 -14.67 -17.38 2.54
CA SER A 17 -14.85 -17.03 1.13
C SER A 17 -15.25 -18.25 0.29
N PRO A 18 -16.56 -18.54 0.16
CA PRO A 18 -17.05 -19.67 -0.63
C PRO A 18 -17.20 -19.37 -2.15
N ASN A 19 -16.79 -18.19 -2.63
CA ASN A 19 -17.04 -17.71 -4.01
C ASN A 19 -15.84 -16.92 -4.56
N PRO A 20 -15.78 -16.65 -5.88
CA PRO A 20 -14.79 -15.74 -6.44
C PRO A 20 -14.87 -14.37 -5.75
N MET A 21 -13.73 -13.92 -5.24
CA MET A 21 -13.62 -12.70 -4.45
C MET A 21 -12.83 -11.63 -5.22
N SER A 22 -13.18 -10.35 -5.03
CA SER A 22 -12.42 -9.26 -5.63
C SER A 22 -11.02 -9.16 -5.01
N LEU A 23 -10.05 -8.61 -5.77
CA LEU A 23 -8.69 -8.40 -5.24
C LEU A 23 -8.67 -7.48 -4.01
N ASP A 24 -9.59 -6.51 -3.95
CA ASP A 24 -9.69 -5.58 -2.82
C ASP A 24 -10.25 -6.26 -1.57
N ASP A 25 -11.20 -7.19 -1.72
CA ASP A 25 -11.71 -8.00 -0.60
C ASP A 25 -10.63 -8.99 -0.11
N LEU A 26 -9.90 -9.63 -1.03
CA LEU A 26 -8.77 -10.49 -0.66
C LEU A 26 -7.69 -9.69 0.09
N THR A 27 -7.36 -8.48 -0.39
CA THR A 27 -6.44 -7.56 0.29
C THR A 27 -6.92 -7.25 1.71
N SER A 28 -8.24 -7.03 1.87
CA SER A 28 -8.85 -6.74 3.17
C SER A 28 -8.74 -7.93 4.13
N LEU A 29 -8.97 -9.15 3.64
CA LEU A 29 -8.82 -10.37 4.44
C LEU A 29 -7.37 -10.64 4.83
N VAL A 30 -6.43 -10.49 3.90
CA VAL A 30 -4.98 -10.61 4.18
C VAL A 30 -4.60 -9.63 5.28
N PHE A 31 -4.94 -8.35 5.10
CA PHE A 31 -4.56 -7.32 6.08
C PHE A 31 -5.17 -7.61 7.46
N SER A 32 -6.46 -7.90 7.53
CA SER A 32 -7.16 -8.23 8.78
C SER A 32 -6.55 -9.44 9.49
N TYR A 33 -6.34 -10.54 8.76
CA TYR A 33 -5.84 -11.78 9.34
C TYR A 33 -4.41 -11.64 9.88
N PHE A 34 -3.51 -11.03 9.11
CA PHE A 34 -2.11 -10.93 9.51
C PHE A 34 -1.85 -9.79 10.52
N SER A 35 -2.60 -8.69 10.48
CA SER A 35 -2.41 -7.58 11.43
C SER A 35 -2.79 -7.92 12.88
N CYS A 36 -3.66 -8.92 13.10
CA CYS A 36 -4.05 -9.36 14.44
C CYS A 36 -3.06 -10.34 15.10
N ARG A 37 -1.99 -10.76 14.42
CA ARG A 37 -1.00 -11.67 15.01
C ARG A 37 -0.07 -10.92 15.98
N SER A 38 0.22 -11.53 17.12
CA SER A 38 0.96 -10.91 18.24
C SER A 38 2.37 -10.42 17.89
N ASN A 39 2.97 -10.95 16.83
CA ASN A 39 4.31 -10.61 16.36
C ASN A 39 4.32 -9.77 15.06
N VAL A 40 3.18 -9.21 14.66
CA VAL A 40 3.07 -8.40 13.45
C VAL A 40 2.80 -6.95 13.82
N ASP A 41 3.65 -6.04 13.35
CA ASP A 41 3.36 -4.62 13.35
C ASP A 41 2.37 -4.31 12.22
N GLY A 42 1.12 -4.00 12.59
CA GLY A 42 0.05 -3.71 11.64
C GLY A 42 0.32 -2.47 10.78
N ALA A 43 1.02 -1.45 11.30
CA ALA A 43 1.38 -0.27 10.52
C ALA A 43 2.42 -0.62 9.45
N ARG A 44 3.41 -1.42 9.82
CA ARG A 44 4.44 -1.90 8.87
C ARG A 44 3.86 -2.83 7.82
N LEU A 45 2.97 -3.75 8.21
CA LEU A 45 2.24 -4.60 7.26
C LEU A 45 1.44 -3.76 6.26
N ARG A 46 0.70 -2.76 6.75
CA ARG A 46 -0.08 -1.85 5.92
C ARG A 46 0.79 -1.13 4.91
N ASP A 47 1.92 -0.56 5.36
CA ASP A 47 2.85 0.16 4.48
C ASP A 47 3.43 -0.77 3.40
N CYS A 48 3.81 -2.00 3.75
CA CYS A 48 4.26 -3.00 2.77
C CYS A 48 3.18 -3.30 1.72
N MET A 49 1.93 -3.55 2.14
CA MET A 49 0.83 -3.87 1.22
C MET A 49 0.44 -2.67 0.34
N VAL A 50 0.58 -1.45 0.84
CA VAL A 50 0.37 -0.22 0.06
C VAL A 50 1.46 -0.06 -1.00
N CYS A 51 2.72 -0.32 -0.65
CA CYS A 51 3.81 -0.34 -1.61
C CYS A 51 3.58 -1.38 -2.70
N ASP A 52 3.26 -2.63 -2.33
CA ASP A 52 2.92 -3.69 -3.29
C ASP A 52 1.81 -3.26 -4.26
N ARG A 53 0.73 -2.66 -3.73
CA ARG A 53 -0.37 -2.15 -4.55
C ARG A 53 0.07 -1.04 -5.50
N LEU A 54 0.89 -0.10 -5.04
CA LEU A 54 1.43 0.97 -5.88
C LEU A 54 2.32 0.39 -6.99
N ALA A 55 3.19 -0.56 -6.67
CA ALA A 55 4.08 -1.18 -7.63
C ALA A 55 3.34 -2.01 -8.69
N THR A 56 2.23 -2.66 -8.37
CA THR A 56 1.62 -3.64 -9.28
C THR A 56 0.39 -3.10 -10.03
N ASN A 57 -0.28 -2.06 -9.50
CA ASN A 57 -1.58 -1.61 -10.00
C ASN A 57 -1.62 -0.12 -10.38
N ALA A 58 -1.78 0.15 -11.69
CA ALA A 58 -1.82 1.50 -12.26
C ALA A 58 -3.15 2.27 -12.02
N SER A 59 -4.07 1.73 -11.23
CA SER A 59 -5.30 2.44 -10.85
C SER A 59 -5.03 3.64 -9.94
N GLY A 60 -3.88 3.72 -9.27
CA GLY A 60 -3.60 4.78 -8.28
C GLY A 60 -4.49 4.71 -7.04
N SER A 61 -5.37 3.72 -6.94
CA SER A 61 -6.32 3.57 -5.85
C SER A 61 -5.81 2.56 -4.83
N ILE A 62 -5.70 3.01 -3.58
CA ILE A 62 -5.41 2.15 -2.45
C ILE A 62 -6.71 1.50 -1.96
N PRO A 63 -6.75 0.15 -1.80
CA PRO A 63 -7.89 -0.57 -1.25
C PRO A 63 -8.40 0.04 0.05
N LYS A 64 -9.72 0.01 0.26
CA LYS A 64 -10.36 0.67 1.43
C LYS A 64 -9.76 0.20 2.76
N ALA A 65 -9.43 -1.09 2.89
CA ALA A 65 -8.83 -1.64 4.11
C ALA A 65 -7.43 -1.09 4.44
N LEU A 66 -6.71 -0.57 3.44
CA LEU A 66 -5.37 0.01 3.62
C LEU A 66 -5.39 1.55 3.64
N ARG A 67 -6.56 2.15 3.38
CA ARG A 67 -6.71 3.59 3.22
C ARG A 67 -6.89 4.26 4.58
N ILE A 68 -6.00 5.17 4.90
CA ILE A 68 -6.12 6.07 6.05
C ILE A 68 -6.49 7.45 5.51
N ARG A 69 -7.58 8.04 6.03
CA ARG A 69 -7.99 9.40 5.67
C ARG A 69 -7.13 10.38 6.46
N ASP A 70 -6.01 10.75 5.87
CA ASP A 70 -5.08 11.70 6.47
C ASP A 70 -5.06 13.02 5.67
N PRO A 71 -5.42 14.17 6.26
CA PRO A 71 -5.38 15.46 5.57
C PRO A 71 -3.97 15.84 5.11
N ARG A 72 -2.92 15.31 5.74
CA ARG A 72 -1.52 15.58 5.40
C ARG A 72 -1.11 14.99 4.07
N LEU A 73 -1.83 13.99 3.54
CA LEU A 73 -1.54 13.41 2.22
C LEU A 73 -1.54 14.48 1.13
N LYS A 74 -2.51 15.39 1.15
CA LYS A 74 -2.60 16.47 0.16
C LYS A 74 -1.41 17.44 0.27
N ALA A 75 -1.01 17.77 1.49
CA ALA A 75 0.15 18.63 1.74
C ALA A 75 1.46 17.96 1.26
N ALA A 76 1.62 16.67 1.52
CA ALA A 76 2.78 15.90 1.06
C ALA A 76 2.86 15.83 -0.46
N ILE A 77 1.74 15.57 -1.15
CA ILE A 77 1.67 15.56 -2.62
C ILE A 77 2.09 16.93 -3.16
N TRP A 78 1.56 18.02 -2.60
CA TRP A 78 1.92 19.37 -3.03
C TRP A 78 3.39 19.70 -2.79
N ALA A 79 3.96 19.29 -1.65
CA ALA A 79 5.37 19.49 -1.37
C ALA A 79 6.24 18.79 -2.44
N LEU A 80 5.95 17.51 -2.70
CA LEU A 80 6.63 16.72 -3.73
C LEU A 80 6.49 17.35 -5.13
N GLU A 81 5.28 17.67 -5.57
CA GLU A 81 5.04 18.11 -6.96
C GLU A 81 5.66 19.48 -7.28
N ARG A 82 5.98 20.31 -6.27
CA ARG A 82 6.74 21.55 -6.48
C ARG A 82 8.18 21.28 -6.92
N GLU A 83 8.81 20.26 -6.36
CA GLU A 83 10.21 19.89 -6.63
C GLU A 83 10.30 18.88 -7.78
N HIS A 84 9.36 17.94 -7.83
CA HIS A 84 9.32 16.82 -8.75
C HIS A 84 7.97 16.77 -9.47
N ARG A 85 7.77 17.69 -10.41
CA ARG A 85 6.53 17.77 -11.20
C ARG A 85 6.21 16.44 -11.88
N PRO A 86 4.93 16.01 -11.88
CA PRO A 86 4.52 14.81 -12.59
C PRO A 86 4.75 14.98 -14.10
N MET A 87 5.14 13.89 -14.77
CA MET A 87 5.32 13.90 -16.21
C MET A 87 3.98 14.07 -16.91
N LYS A 88 3.94 14.89 -17.97
CA LYS A 88 2.71 15.15 -18.73
C LYS A 88 2.15 13.82 -19.28
N ALA A 89 0.85 13.61 -19.13
CA ALA A 89 0.13 12.41 -19.54
C ALA A 89 0.53 11.09 -18.87
N ILE A 90 1.41 11.12 -17.86
CA ILE A 90 1.70 9.96 -17.01
C ILE A 90 0.92 10.10 -15.71
N LYS A 91 0.18 9.05 -15.36
CA LYS A 91 -0.52 8.99 -14.08
C LYS A 91 0.47 8.65 -12.97
N ARG A 92 0.30 9.29 -11.81
CA ARG A 92 1.10 9.05 -10.61
C ARG A 92 0.22 8.55 -9.46
N GLY A 93 0.66 7.50 -8.78
CA GLY A 93 0.06 6.99 -7.54
C GLY A 93 0.80 7.54 -6.31
N TYR A 94 0.08 7.69 -5.20
CA TYR A 94 0.61 8.26 -3.95
C TYR A 94 0.11 7.51 -2.73
N ALA A 95 0.95 7.40 -1.70
CA ALA A 95 0.52 7.01 -0.35
C ALA A 95 1.51 7.48 0.71
N LEU A 96 1.01 7.92 1.87
CA LEU A 96 1.85 8.11 3.05
C LEU A 96 2.28 6.75 3.60
N LEU A 97 3.56 6.63 3.99
CA LEU A 97 4.09 5.51 4.75
C LEU A 97 4.36 6.01 6.18
N TYR A 98 3.62 5.47 7.15
CA TYR A 98 3.63 5.95 8.53
C TYR A 98 4.82 5.40 9.32
N THR A 99 5.30 4.21 8.96
CA THR A 99 6.47 3.60 9.59
C THR A 99 7.78 4.22 9.12
N GLU A 100 7.77 4.85 7.94
CA GLU A 100 8.96 5.48 7.34
C GLU A 100 8.91 7.01 7.33
N ASN A 101 7.80 7.63 7.74
CA ASN A 101 7.58 9.09 7.71
C ASN A 101 7.91 9.70 6.35
N CYS A 102 7.27 9.18 5.30
CA CYS A 102 7.48 9.65 3.94
C CYS A 102 6.24 9.50 3.06
N LEU A 103 6.24 10.21 1.94
CA LEU A 103 5.32 9.98 0.84
C LEU A 103 5.95 9.00 -0.16
N ALA A 104 5.36 7.81 -0.30
CA ALA A 104 5.64 6.92 -1.42
C ALA A 104 4.85 7.35 -2.65
N TYR A 105 5.49 7.31 -3.81
CA TYR A 105 4.84 7.60 -5.08
C TYR A 105 5.42 6.76 -6.22
N THR A 106 4.64 6.59 -7.27
CA THR A 106 5.06 5.86 -8.48
C THR A 106 4.51 6.54 -9.71
N ASP A 107 5.37 6.78 -10.70
CA ASP A 107 4.94 7.13 -12.04
C ASP A 107 4.60 5.84 -12.79
N TYR A 108 3.38 5.72 -13.31
CA TYR A 108 2.94 4.51 -14.04
C TYR A 108 3.50 4.49 -15.46
N LYS A 109 4.81 4.37 -15.56
CA LYS A 109 5.60 4.23 -16.79
C LYS A 109 6.65 3.14 -16.58
N ASP A 110 7.22 2.65 -17.68
CA ASP A 110 8.39 1.76 -17.64
C ASP A 110 8.19 0.54 -16.71
N LYS A 111 7.01 -0.09 -16.79
CA LYS A 111 6.68 -1.28 -16.00
C LYS A 111 7.72 -2.36 -16.27
N ASN A 112 8.34 -2.89 -15.21
CA ASN A 112 9.32 -3.94 -15.34
C ASN A 112 8.67 -5.17 -16.01
N PRO A 113 9.15 -5.63 -17.18
CA PRO A 113 8.51 -6.71 -17.92
C PRO A 113 8.69 -8.09 -17.27
N VAL A 114 9.65 -8.22 -16.35
CA VAL A 114 9.93 -9.47 -15.63
C VAL A 114 9.11 -9.55 -14.34
N THR A 115 9.18 -8.51 -13.49
CA THR A 115 8.47 -8.53 -12.20
C THR A 115 7.03 -8.06 -12.30
N GLY A 116 6.69 -7.31 -13.34
CA GLY A 116 5.38 -6.68 -13.46
C GLY A 116 5.19 -5.52 -12.48
N GLU A 117 6.26 -4.86 -12.06
CA GLU A 117 6.23 -3.78 -11.08
C GLU A 117 6.66 -2.43 -11.65
N TYR A 118 6.11 -1.35 -11.12
CA TYR A 118 6.55 0.02 -11.30
C TYR A 118 7.50 0.42 -10.17
N ILE A 119 8.44 1.33 -10.45
CA ILE A 119 9.41 1.81 -9.47
C ILE A 119 8.71 2.72 -8.45
N ILE A 120 8.80 2.35 -7.17
CA ILE A 120 8.36 3.20 -6.06
C ILE A 120 9.51 4.13 -5.67
N SER A 121 9.21 5.42 -5.68
CA SER A 121 10.07 6.46 -5.10
C SER A 121 9.53 6.91 -3.76
N LYS A 122 10.40 7.39 -2.88
CA LYS A 122 10.05 7.89 -1.55
C LYS A 122 10.51 9.33 -1.41
N TYR A 123 9.61 10.20 -1.00
CA TYR A 123 9.89 11.60 -0.69
C TYR A 123 9.76 11.82 0.82
N PRO A 124 10.83 12.23 1.52
CA PRO A 124 10.78 12.51 2.94
C PRO A 124 9.67 13.50 3.27
N PHE A 125 8.81 13.16 4.23
CA PHE A 125 7.72 14.03 4.65
C PHE A 125 7.40 13.74 6.11
N ASP A 126 7.75 14.66 7.00
CA ASP A 126 7.59 14.44 8.42
C ASP A 126 6.10 14.31 8.79
N LEU A 127 5.74 13.17 9.37
CA LEU A 127 4.39 12.88 9.86
C LEU A 127 4.29 13.11 11.38
N LYS A 128 5.35 13.61 12.03
CA LYS A 128 5.43 13.76 13.48
C LYS A 128 4.77 15.00 14.06
N ASP A 129 4.11 15.83 13.25
CA ASP A 129 3.26 16.90 13.80
C ASP A 129 1.88 16.35 14.20
N ASP A 130 1.66 16.37 15.53
CA ASP A 130 0.51 16.06 16.39
C ASP A 130 -0.85 15.68 15.77
N ILE A 131 -1.32 14.46 16.09
CA ILE A 131 -2.68 14.20 16.60
C ILE A 131 -2.61 13.03 17.60
N LEU A 132 -2.51 13.35 18.89
CA LEU A 132 -3.17 12.60 19.98
C LEU A 132 -4.58 13.20 20.17
#